data_AF-A0A5N5TFE7-F1
#
_entry.id   AF-A0A5N5TFE7-F1
#
_cell.length_a   1.000
_cell.length_b   1.000
_cell.length_c   1.000
_cell.angle_alpha   90.00
_cell.angle_beta   90.00
_cell.angle_gamma   90.00
#
_symmetry.space_group_name_H-M   'P 1'
#
loop_
_entity.id
_entity.type
_entity.pdbx_description
1 polymer ?
#
loop_
_entity_poly.entity_id
_entity_poly.type
_entity_poly.pdbx_seq_one_letter_code
_entity_poly.pdbx_strand_id
1 'polypeptide(L)'
;MMPSYTALLSAEHFSNASPIIYTLIIIIITVWIRKLIRRHKKFSVLNSIPGPKTVFLLGNAIDFMGGPRGSLWHMRRKMLTPAFHFKILEEFIEVFNQQSQKFVNKLQKYSDGKPFNIFPLITLATLDIILETAMGRSINAQDNPQSEYVKAVYDMGRIIMVRFARPWLQLDFIFKRTQWGRLERKSLEFLHKFSLDTIRERRKEYKRLKNQKEAKENEIPGKKKRQAFLDLLIEYSEQNEFLTEENIREEVDTFMFEGHDTTAAGINWTIYLLGRYPEIQEKVYKELESIFRKSERPASYDDIREMNYLECCIKESLRLLPSVPYFSRCLTEDMIIVTRLSFTWMIIPLEISRRAASERKRKKFI
;
A
#
# COMPACT_ATOMS: atom_id res chain seq x y z
N MET A 1 15.78 -6.05 25.58
CA MET A 1 14.58 -6.90 25.47
C MET A 1 13.42 -6.01 25.08
N MET A 2 12.99 -6.07 23.81
CA MET A 2 11.78 -5.38 23.36
C MET A 2 10.56 -6.19 23.81
N PRO A 3 9.48 -5.56 24.31
CA PRO A 3 8.26 -6.30 24.62
C PRO A 3 7.65 -6.83 23.33
N SER A 4 7.33 -8.12 23.32
CA SER A 4 6.54 -8.78 22.27
C SER A 4 5.18 -8.10 22.11
N TYR A 5 4.69 -8.01 20.87
CA TYR A 5 3.40 -7.41 20.49
C TYR A 5 2.18 -7.96 21.26
N THR A 6 2.32 -9.07 21.98
CA THR A 6 1.30 -9.63 22.88
C THR A 6 1.14 -8.86 24.19
N ALA A 7 2.16 -8.12 24.66
CA ALA A 7 2.14 -7.45 25.96
C ALA A 7 1.40 -6.09 25.96
N LEU A 8 1.11 -5.50 24.79
CA LEU A 8 0.34 -4.25 24.69
C LEU A 8 -1.18 -4.46 24.64
N LEU A 9 -1.65 -5.71 24.66
CA LEU A 9 -3.06 -6.07 24.71
C LEU A 9 -3.48 -6.73 26.03
N SER A 10 -2.57 -6.92 26.99
CA SER A 10 -2.85 -7.59 28.26
C SER A 10 -2.30 -6.80 29.46
N ALA A 11 -3.04 -5.77 29.88
CA ALA A 11 -3.07 -5.16 31.22
C ALA A 11 -3.85 -3.83 31.07
N GLU A 12 -5.18 -3.80 31.17
CA GLU A 12 -6.05 -3.94 32.35
C GLU A 12 -6.77 -2.59 32.58
N HIS A 13 -8.09 -2.69 32.80
CA HIS A 13 -9.01 -1.63 33.23
C HIS A 13 -9.42 -0.53 32.22
N PHE A 14 -10.12 -0.92 31.14
CA PHE A 14 -11.21 -0.09 30.61
C PHE A 14 -12.45 -0.95 30.36
N SER A 15 -13.56 -0.53 30.96
CA SER A 15 -14.87 -1.18 31.03
C SER A 15 -15.40 -1.76 29.71
N ASN A 16 -16.12 -2.87 29.83
CA ASN A 16 -16.82 -3.71 28.82
C ASN A 16 -17.72 -2.97 27.79
N ALA A 17 -17.15 -2.08 26.98
CA ALA A 17 -17.75 -1.66 25.72
C ALA A 17 -16.67 -1.72 24.63
N SER A 18 -16.96 -2.46 23.56
CA SER A 18 -16.03 -2.68 22.45
C SER A 18 -15.50 -1.34 21.91
N PRO A 19 -14.18 -1.18 21.67
CA PRO A 19 -13.60 0.02 21.05
C PRO A 19 -14.31 0.46 19.76
N ILE A 20 -14.93 -0.51 19.06
CA ILE A 20 -15.75 -0.31 17.87
C ILE A 20 -17.01 0.51 18.19
N ILE A 21 -17.66 0.24 19.33
CA ILE A 21 -18.86 0.95 19.78
C ILE A 21 -18.51 2.40 20.10
N TYR A 22 -17.41 2.66 20.80
CA TYR A 22 -16.95 4.03 21.06
C TYR A 22 -16.60 4.77 19.77
N THR A 23 -15.94 4.09 18.82
CA THR A 23 -15.60 4.68 17.52
C THR A 23 -16.87 5.03 16.74
N LEU A 24 -17.88 4.15 16.72
CA LEU A 24 -19.17 4.39 16.08
C LEU A 24 -19.95 5.52 16.76
N ILE A 25 -19.99 5.56 18.09
CA ILE A 25 -20.63 6.64 18.86
C ILE A 25 -19.96 7.98 18.55
N ILE A 26 -18.63 8.03 18.50
CA ILE A 26 -17.91 9.28 18.18
C ILE A 26 -18.14 9.68 16.72
N ILE A 27 -18.18 8.76 15.76
CA ILE A 27 -18.54 9.05 14.37
C ILE A 27 -19.97 9.63 14.30
N ILE A 28 -20.93 9.02 14.99
CA ILE A 28 -22.33 9.49 15.05
C ILE A 28 -22.40 10.88 15.67
N ILE A 29 -21.72 11.12 16.80
CA ILE A 29 -21.65 12.42 17.46
C ILE A 29 -20.99 13.46 16.55
N THR A 30 -19.89 13.12 15.86
CA THR A 30 -19.18 14.03 14.96
C THR A 30 -20.03 14.39 13.74
N VAL A 31 -20.77 13.42 13.19
CA VAL A 31 -21.72 13.64 12.09
C VAL A 31 -22.92 14.46 12.56
N TRP A 32 -23.43 14.20 13.76
CA TRP A 32 -24.54 14.94 14.36
C TRP A 32 -24.15 16.39 14.66
N ILE A 33 -22.98 16.62 15.25
CA ILE A 33 -22.38 17.95 15.48
C ILE A 33 -22.21 18.67 14.14
N ARG A 34 -21.67 18.02 13.10
CA ARG A 34 -21.58 18.61 11.76
C ARG A 34 -22.95 18.97 11.18
N LYS A 35 -23.96 18.13 11.39
CA LYS A 35 -25.34 18.37 10.92
C LYS A 35 -26.01 19.52 11.69
N LEU A 36 -25.74 19.63 12.99
CA LEU A 36 -26.18 20.72 13.86
C LEU A 36 -25.52 22.06 13.45
N ILE A 37 -24.21 22.04 13.20
CA ILE A 37 -23.43 23.18 12.72
C ILE A 37 -23.91 23.62 11.32
N ARG A 38 -24.20 22.67 10.42
CA ARG A 38 -24.74 22.98 9.08
C ARG A 38 -26.17 23.55 9.11
N ARG A 39 -26.97 23.24 10.13
CA ARG A 39 -28.32 23.82 10.29
C ARG A 39 -28.29 25.30 10.70
N HIS A 40 -27.24 25.76 11.37
CA HIS A 40 -27.10 27.17 11.72
C HIS A 40 -26.27 27.91 10.66
N LYS A 41 -26.97 28.64 9.77
CA LYS A 41 -26.38 29.50 8.72
C LYS A 41 -25.32 30.50 9.22
N LYS A 42 -25.22 30.76 10.53
CA LYS A 42 -24.19 31.63 11.15
C LYS A 42 -22.77 31.05 11.17
N PHE A 43 -22.58 29.76 10.89
CA PHE A 43 -21.26 29.10 10.86
C PHE A 43 -20.71 28.91 9.43
N SER A 44 -20.90 29.88 8.53
CA SER A 44 -20.31 29.81 7.17
C SER A 44 -18.78 29.77 7.20
N VAL A 45 -18.16 30.33 8.25
CA VAL A 45 -16.71 30.27 8.53
C VAL A 45 -16.23 28.84 8.84
N LEU A 46 -17.11 27.93 9.28
CA LEU A 46 -16.73 26.54 9.51
C LEU A 46 -16.71 25.71 8.20
N ASN A 47 -17.40 26.16 7.15
CA ASN A 47 -17.33 25.56 5.81
C ASN A 47 -16.04 25.98 5.06
N SER A 48 -15.37 27.05 5.51
CA SER A 48 -14.04 27.43 5.03
C SER A 48 -12.90 26.79 5.83
N ILE A 49 -13.21 25.99 6.85
CA ILE A 49 -12.22 25.07 7.45
C ILE A 49 -12.06 23.92 6.47
N PRO A 50 -10.95 23.82 5.71
CA PRO A 50 -10.73 22.69 4.84
C PRO A 50 -10.83 21.41 5.69
N GLY A 51 -11.56 20.42 5.19
CA GLY A 51 -11.52 19.09 5.78
C GLY A 51 -10.07 18.62 5.91
N PRO A 52 -9.76 17.68 6.83
CA PRO A 52 -8.40 17.15 6.92
C PRO A 52 -7.98 16.73 5.51
N LYS A 53 -6.85 17.29 5.06
CA LYS A 53 -6.27 16.91 3.77
C LYS A 53 -6.07 15.38 3.79
N THR A 54 -6.16 14.78 2.61
CA THR A 54 -5.81 13.38 2.30
C THR A 54 -4.61 12.90 3.12
N VAL A 55 -4.48 11.58 3.30
CA VAL A 55 -3.33 10.95 3.99
C VAL A 55 -2.06 11.74 3.67
N PHE A 56 -1.52 12.45 4.67
CA PHE A 56 -0.60 13.58 4.47
C PHE A 56 0.68 13.19 3.72
N LEU A 57 0.99 11.89 3.73
CA LEU A 57 2.06 11.24 2.97
C LEU A 57 1.85 11.23 1.45
N LEU A 58 0.60 11.11 0.99
CA LEU A 58 0.24 10.81 -0.41
C LEU A 58 -0.15 12.07 -1.20
N GLY A 59 -0.12 13.24 -0.56
CA GLY A 59 -0.53 14.50 -1.19
C GLY A 59 -1.90 14.39 -1.87
N ASN A 60 -2.01 14.87 -3.10
CA ASN A 60 -3.24 14.78 -3.91
C ASN A 60 -3.31 13.55 -4.82
N ALA A 61 -2.35 12.61 -4.76
CA ALA A 61 -2.31 11.45 -5.65
C ALA A 61 -3.51 10.52 -5.46
N ILE A 62 -3.95 10.36 -4.21
CA ILE A 62 -5.13 9.58 -3.88
C ILE A 62 -6.10 10.45 -3.09
N ASP A 63 -7.04 11.02 -3.83
CA ASP A 63 -8.17 11.71 -3.26
C ASP A 63 -9.15 10.70 -2.63
N PHE A 64 -8.81 10.23 -1.43
CA PHE A 64 -9.71 9.41 -0.60
C PHE A 64 -11.03 10.13 -0.28
N MET A 65 -11.06 11.45 -0.44
CA MET A 65 -12.14 12.29 0.06
C MET A 65 -13.04 12.91 -1.02
N GLY A 66 -12.90 12.49 -2.28
CA GLY A 66 -13.81 12.87 -3.36
C GLY A 66 -13.91 14.39 -3.56
N GLY A 67 -12.78 15.09 -3.52
CA GLY A 67 -12.72 16.50 -3.88
C GLY A 67 -13.12 16.73 -5.34
N PRO A 68 -13.37 17.99 -5.75
CA PRO A 68 -13.89 18.37 -7.07
C PRO A 68 -12.93 18.14 -8.25
N ARG A 69 -11.93 17.26 -8.11
CA ARG A 69 -10.78 17.11 -9.03
C ARG A 69 -10.76 15.77 -9.77
N GLY A 70 -11.93 15.28 -10.20
CA GLY A 70 -12.03 14.07 -11.03
C GLY A 70 -11.16 14.13 -12.31
N SER A 71 -10.96 15.33 -12.87
CA SER A 71 -10.09 15.55 -14.03
C SER A 71 -8.61 15.30 -13.75
N LEU A 72 -8.10 15.68 -12.57
CA LEU A 72 -6.70 15.47 -12.18
C LEU A 72 -6.41 13.99 -11.95
N TRP A 73 -7.28 13.29 -11.21
CA TRP A 73 -7.17 11.84 -11.01
C TRP A 73 -7.22 11.10 -12.35
N HIS A 74 -8.17 11.45 -13.23
CA HIS A 74 -8.31 10.79 -14.53
C HIS A 74 -7.06 10.96 -15.39
N MET A 75 -6.51 12.18 -15.43
CA MET A 75 -5.25 12.48 -16.13
C MET A 75 -4.08 11.66 -15.57
N ARG A 76 -3.86 11.71 -14.24
CA ARG A 76 -2.78 10.95 -13.56
C ARG A 76 -2.95 9.45 -13.81
N ARG A 77 -4.16 8.91 -13.67
CA ARG A 77 -4.45 7.50 -13.92
C ARG A 77 -4.15 7.10 -15.37
N LYS A 78 -4.53 7.91 -16.34
CA LYS A 78 -4.24 7.68 -17.77
C LYS A 78 -2.73 7.63 -18.03
N MET A 79 -1.97 8.53 -17.43
CA MET A 79 -0.50 8.57 -17.53
C MET A 79 0.17 7.36 -16.86
N LEU A 80 -0.35 6.92 -15.71
CA LEU A 80 0.29 5.89 -14.89
C LEU A 80 -0.03 4.46 -15.32
N THR A 81 -1.20 4.24 -15.91
CA THR A 81 -1.66 2.88 -16.28
C THR A 81 -0.68 2.13 -17.20
N PRO A 82 -0.05 2.74 -18.22
CA PRO A 82 0.94 2.08 -19.07
C PRO A 82 2.11 1.48 -18.30
N ALA A 83 2.50 2.07 -17.16
CA ALA A 83 3.61 1.59 -16.34
C ALA A 83 3.37 0.23 -15.67
N PHE A 84 2.11 -0.20 -15.61
CA PHE A 84 1.69 -1.50 -15.05
C PHE A 84 1.34 -2.52 -16.14
N HIS A 85 1.72 -2.25 -17.38
CA HIS A 85 1.53 -3.20 -18.48
C HIS A 85 2.42 -4.44 -18.29
N PHE A 86 1.92 -5.63 -18.62
CA PHE A 86 2.57 -6.91 -18.33
C PHE A 86 4.03 -6.99 -18.81
N LYS A 87 4.35 -6.41 -19.98
CA LYS A 87 5.74 -6.37 -20.50
C LYS A 87 6.73 -5.68 -19.55
N ILE A 88 6.29 -4.67 -18.81
CA ILE A 88 7.12 -3.97 -17.81
C ILE A 88 7.21 -4.83 -16.55
N LEU A 89 6.09 -5.44 -16.13
CA LEU A 89 6.05 -6.31 -14.96
C LEU A 89 6.94 -7.56 -15.12
N GLU A 90 7.08 -8.09 -16.33
CA GLU A 90 8.00 -9.17 -16.67
C GLU A 90 9.46 -8.83 -16.32
N GLU A 91 9.86 -7.56 -16.47
CA GLU A 91 11.21 -7.09 -16.11
C GLU A 91 11.45 -7.09 -14.59
N PHE A 92 10.38 -7.04 -13.79
CA PHE A 92 10.46 -7.00 -12.32
C PHE A 92 10.69 -8.37 -11.69
N ILE A 93 10.49 -9.46 -12.43
CA ILE A 93 10.66 -10.83 -11.93
C ILE A 93 12.08 -11.07 -11.43
N GLU A 94 13.08 -10.48 -12.08
CA GLU A 94 14.46 -10.59 -11.61
C GLU A 94 14.63 -9.97 -10.21
N VAL A 95 14.03 -8.80 -9.98
CA VAL A 95 14.02 -8.14 -8.67
C VAL A 95 13.28 -8.98 -7.64
N PHE A 96 12.11 -9.52 -8.00
CA PHE A 96 11.34 -10.39 -7.12
C PHE A 96 12.16 -11.62 -6.69
N ASN A 97 12.85 -12.28 -7.62
CA ASN A 97 13.71 -13.42 -7.31
C ASN A 97 14.87 -13.02 -6.39
N GLN A 98 15.59 -11.94 -6.72
CA GLN A 98 16.74 -11.49 -5.92
C GLN A 98 16.34 -11.16 -4.48
N GLN A 99 15.26 -10.40 -4.30
CA GLN A 99 14.80 -9.99 -2.97
C GLN A 99 14.14 -11.14 -2.20
N SER A 100 13.43 -12.04 -2.89
CA SER A 100 12.86 -13.25 -2.28
C SER A 100 13.95 -14.23 -1.82
N GLN A 101 15.04 -14.38 -2.58
CA GLN A 101 16.16 -15.22 -2.15
C GLN A 101 16.85 -14.66 -0.91
N LYS A 102 17.06 -13.34 -0.85
CA LYS A 102 17.57 -12.67 0.37
C LYS A 102 16.65 -12.92 1.57
N PHE A 103 15.34 -12.83 1.35
CA PHE A 103 14.34 -13.10 2.38
C PHE A 103 14.41 -14.55 2.89
N VAL A 104 14.45 -15.53 1.99
CA VAL A 104 14.59 -16.96 2.35
C VAL A 104 15.89 -17.22 3.12
N ASN A 105 17.01 -16.64 2.69
CA ASN A 105 18.30 -16.78 3.39
C ASN A 105 18.24 -16.19 4.82
N LYS A 106 17.44 -15.15 5.04
CA LYS A 106 17.20 -14.61 6.40
C LYS A 106 16.29 -15.50 7.21
N LEU A 107 15.27 -16.11 6.60
CA LEU A 107 14.36 -17.05 7.25
C LEU A 107 15.09 -18.32 7.74
N GLN A 108 16.13 -18.77 7.05
CA GLN A 108 16.93 -19.92 7.48
C GLN A 108 17.47 -19.77 8.92
N LYS A 109 17.73 -18.53 9.38
CA LYS A 109 18.18 -18.25 10.76
C LYS A 109 17.11 -18.51 11.83
N TYR A 110 15.85 -18.61 11.42
CA TYR A 110 14.69 -18.87 12.27
C TYR A 110 14.18 -20.32 12.14
N SER A 111 14.99 -21.22 11.57
CA SER A 111 14.68 -22.64 11.43
C SER A 111 14.92 -23.46 12.70
N ASP A 112 15.00 -22.81 13.87
CA ASP A 112 15.28 -23.45 15.17
C ASP A 112 14.04 -24.11 15.82
N GLY A 113 12.90 -24.13 15.09
CA GLY A 113 11.64 -24.69 15.54
C GLY A 113 10.85 -23.78 16.49
N LYS A 114 11.34 -22.59 16.82
CA LYS A 114 10.63 -21.66 17.73
C LYS A 114 9.67 -20.77 16.95
N PRO A 115 8.51 -20.41 17.55
CA PRO A 115 7.61 -19.45 16.94
C PRO A 115 8.25 -18.05 16.91
N PHE A 116 8.09 -17.36 15.79
CA PHE A 116 8.54 -15.98 15.62
C PHE A 116 7.53 -15.20 14.77
N ASN A 117 7.60 -13.87 14.84
CA ASN A 117 6.77 -13.01 14.00
C ASN A 117 7.47 -12.79 12.65
N ILE A 118 6.90 -13.36 11.58
CA ILE A 118 7.43 -13.23 10.22
C ILE A 118 7.10 -11.87 9.57
N PHE A 119 6.05 -11.17 10.05
CA PHE A 119 5.54 -9.96 9.41
C PHE A 119 6.61 -8.87 9.21
N PRO A 120 7.46 -8.52 10.19
CA PRO A 120 8.51 -7.53 9.99
C PRO A 120 9.51 -7.91 8.88
N LEU A 121 9.82 -9.21 8.72
CA LEU A 121 10.73 -9.67 7.68
C LEU A 121 10.10 -9.55 6.29
N ILE A 122 8.81 -9.87 6.17
CA ILE A 122 8.05 -9.70 4.93
C ILE A 122 7.99 -8.22 4.54
N THR A 123 7.67 -7.33 5.48
CA THR A 123 7.59 -5.89 5.23
C THR A 123 8.91 -5.32 4.70
N LEU A 124 10.06 -5.77 5.23
CA LEU A 124 11.37 -5.34 4.72
C LEU A 124 11.63 -5.85 3.30
N ALA A 125 11.22 -7.09 3.00
CA ALA A 125 11.39 -7.67 1.67
C ALA A 125 10.51 -6.98 0.63
N THR A 126 9.23 -6.72 0.93
CA THR A 126 8.33 -5.99 0.02
C THR A 126 8.75 -4.55 -0.15
N LEU A 127 9.34 -3.93 0.89
CA LEU A 127 9.89 -2.59 0.80
C LEU A 127 11.08 -2.53 -0.17
N ASP A 128 12.06 -3.44 -0.06
CA ASP A 128 13.16 -3.50 -1.02
C ASP A 128 12.68 -3.75 -2.46
N ILE A 129 11.68 -4.63 -2.62
CA ILE A 129 11.05 -4.91 -3.93
C ILE A 129 10.46 -3.62 -4.53
N ILE A 130 9.61 -2.89 -3.80
CA ILE A 130 8.95 -1.71 -4.37
C ILE A 130 9.94 -0.58 -4.66
N LEU A 131 10.95 -0.39 -3.80
CA LEU A 131 11.95 0.65 -3.99
C LEU A 131 12.81 0.38 -5.24
N GLU A 132 13.17 -0.88 -5.47
CA GLU A 132 13.97 -1.25 -6.63
C GLU A 132 13.14 -1.24 -7.93
N THR A 133 11.92 -1.78 -7.90
CA THR A 133 11.03 -1.82 -9.09
C THR A 133 10.44 -0.46 -9.45
N ALA A 134 9.99 0.33 -8.47
CA ALA A 134 9.32 1.60 -8.71
C ALA A 134 10.31 2.77 -8.86
N MET A 135 11.34 2.84 -8.01
CA MET A 135 12.30 3.97 -8.03
C MET A 135 13.65 3.65 -8.65
N GLY A 136 13.96 2.37 -8.91
CA GLY A 136 15.27 1.97 -9.42
C GLY A 136 16.38 2.14 -8.39
N ARG A 137 16.05 2.19 -7.09
CA ARG A 137 17.01 2.38 -5.99
C ARG A 137 16.89 1.25 -4.98
N SER A 138 18.02 0.68 -4.59
CA SER A 138 18.10 -0.29 -3.50
C SER A 138 18.54 0.39 -2.21
N ILE A 139 17.82 0.16 -1.11
CA ILE A 139 18.21 0.62 0.24
C ILE A 139 18.69 -0.52 1.13
N ASN A 140 18.57 -1.76 0.66
CA ASN A 140 18.86 -2.99 1.42
C ASN A 140 18.18 -2.99 2.80
N ALA A 141 16.89 -2.68 2.84
CA ALA A 141 16.07 -2.63 4.05
C ALA A 141 16.13 -3.94 4.83
N GLN A 142 16.18 -5.07 4.12
CA GLN A 142 16.31 -6.37 4.76
C GLN A 142 17.61 -6.51 5.57
N ASP A 143 18.72 -5.90 5.13
CA ASP A 143 20.03 -5.92 5.82
C ASP A 143 20.17 -4.81 6.86
N ASN A 144 19.54 -3.66 6.64
CA ASN A 144 19.53 -2.53 7.57
C ASN A 144 18.10 -2.17 8.02
N PRO A 145 17.47 -3.00 8.88
CA PRO A 145 16.11 -2.78 9.35
C PRO A 145 15.97 -1.55 10.25
N GLN A 146 17.09 -0.97 10.70
CA GLN A 146 17.14 0.21 11.55
C GLN A 146 17.47 1.49 10.80
N SER A 147 17.49 1.44 9.46
CA SER A 147 17.68 2.61 8.61
C SER A 147 16.63 3.67 8.91
N GLU A 148 17.02 4.94 8.75
CA GLU A 148 16.13 6.08 9.00
C GLU A 148 14.89 6.04 8.10
N TYR A 149 15.06 5.58 6.85
CA TYR A 149 13.97 5.39 5.91
C TYR A 149 12.92 4.38 6.40
N VAL A 150 13.36 3.19 6.80
CA VAL A 150 12.44 2.16 7.34
C VAL A 150 11.69 2.70 8.55
N LYS A 151 12.39 3.35 9.49
CA LYS A 151 11.76 3.97 10.67
C LYS A 151 10.72 5.02 10.29
N ALA A 152 11.04 5.90 9.34
CA ALA A 152 10.13 6.94 8.90
C ALA A 152 8.85 6.36 8.28
N VAL A 153 8.95 5.32 7.46
CA VAL A 153 7.79 4.61 6.88
C VAL A 153 6.92 3.99 7.98
N TYR A 154 7.52 3.26 8.92
CA TYR A 154 6.79 2.66 10.04
C TYR A 154 6.10 3.71 10.92
N ASP A 155 6.79 4.82 11.22
CA ASP A 155 6.22 5.91 11.99
C ASP A 155 5.01 6.53 11.27
N MET A 156 5.09 6.73 9.96
CA MET A 156 3.96 7.23 9.17
C MET A 156 2.77 6.27 9.19
N GLY A 157 2.98 4.97 8.98
CA GLY A 157 1.91 3.97 9.08
C GLY A 157 1.22 3.99 10.44
N ARG A 158 2.01 4.07 11.53
CA ARG A 158 1.48 4.18 12.90
C ARG A 158 0.70 5.47 13.12
N ILE A 159 1.21 6.60 12.64
CA ILE A 159 0.54 7.90 12.74
C ILE A 159 -0.81 7.86 12.02
N ILE A 160 -0.87 7.31 10.81
CA ILE A 160 -2.10 7.17 10.03
C ILE A 160 -3.14 6.39 10.83
N MET A 161 -2.77 5.25 11.41
CA MET A 161 -3.67 4.42 12.22
C MET A 161 -4.14 5.13 13.49
N VAL A 162 -3.23 5.77 14.23
CA VAL A 162 -3.55 6.53 15.45
C VAL A 162 -4.50 7.68 15.14
N ARG A 163 -4.25 8.40 14.05
CA ARG A 163 -5.07 9.55 13.64
C ARG A 163 -6.44 9.07 13.18
N PHE A 164 -6.51 8.00 12.39
CA PHE A 164 -7.75 7.37 11.95
C PHE A 164 -8.61 6.93 13.15
N ALA A 165 -8.01 6.28 14.15
CA ALA A 165 -8.73 5.77 15.32
C ALA A 165 -9.15 6.85 16.34
N ARG A 166 -8.62 8.08 16.26
CA ARG A 166 -8.81 9.14 17.26
C ARG A 166 -9.39 10.40 16.64
N PRO A 167 -10.73 10.58 16.65
CA PRO A 167 -11.39 11.70 15.97
C PRO A 167 -10.93 13.09 16.45
N TRP A 168 -10.51 13.25 17.71
CA TRP A 168 -9.96 14.52 18.21
C TRP A 168 -8.59 14.89 17.60
N LEU A 169 -7.86 13.92 17.03
CA LEU A 169 -6.62 14.14 16.29
C LEU A 169 -6.86 14.48 14.81
N GLN A 170 -8.12 14.53 14.35
CA GLN A 170 -8.44 14.92 12.97
C GLN A 170 -8.25 16.41 12.75
N LEU A 171 -8.37 17.24 13.80
CA LEU A 171 -8.12 18.67 13.73
C LEU A 171 -6.61 18.95 13.63
N ASP A 172 -6.15 19.40 12.45
CA ASP A 172 -4.75 19.72 12.16
C ASP A 172 -4.09 20.57 13.24
N PHE A 173 -4.80 21.58 13.73
CA PHE A 173 -4.32 22.50 14.76
C PHE A 173 -3.95 21.77 16.07
N ILE A 174 -4.78 20.82 16.49
CA ILE A 174 -4.52 20.00 17.68
C ILE A 174 -3.40 19.02 17.37
N PHE A 175 -3.52 18.29 16.26
CA PHE A 175 -2.59 17.24 15.88
C PHE A 175 -1.14 17.74 15.77
N LYS A 176 -0.91 18.87 15.09
CA LYS A 176 0.43 19.47 14.91
C LYS A 176 1.13 19.84 16.22
N ARG A 177 0.38 20.03 17.32
CA ARG A 177 0.94 20.31 18.65
C ARG A 177 1.23 19.06 19.48
N THR A 178 0.73 17.90 19.07
CA THR A 178 1.00 16.63 19.76
C THR A 178 2.40 16.09 19.44
N GLN A 179 2.85 15.10 20.22
CA GLN A 179 4.06 14.33 19.90
C GLN A 179 3.94 13.64 18.52
N TRP A 180 2.76 13.13 18.18
CA TRP A 180 2.47 12.50 16.90
C TRP A 180 2.62 13.47 15.73
N GLY A 181 2.14 14.71 15.84
CA GLY A 181 2.29 15.73 14.80
C GLY A 181 3.75 16.18 14.60
N ARG A 182 4.55 16.22 15.68
CA ARG A 182 5.99 16.49 15.56
C ARG A 182 6.72 15.35 14.86
N LEU A 183 6.36 14.11 15.18
CA LEU A 183 6.92 12.91 14.54
C LEU A 183 6.52 12.83 13.06
N GLU A 184 5.25 13.10 12.73
CA GLU A 184 4.75 13.17 11.36
C GLU A 184 5.58 14.15 10.53
N ARG A 185 5.77 15.38 11.03
CA ARG A 185 6.57 16.38 10.33
C ARG A 185 8.00 15.90 10.06
N LYS A 186 8.67 15.34 11.08
CA LYS A 186 10.05 14.84 10.92
C LYS A 186 10.12 13.70 9.89
N SER A 187 9.22 12.73 9.99
CA SER A 187 9.19 11.58 9.07
C SER A 187 8.83 12.01 7.65
N LEU A 188 7.87 12.92 7.48
CA LEU A 188 7.50 13.47 6.17
C LEU A 188 8.63 14.28 5.54
N GLU A 189 9.30 15.15 6.30
CA GLU A 189 10.45 15.91 5.81
C GLU A 189 11.56 14.98 5.30
N PHE A 190 11.84 13.89 6.03
CA PHE A 190 12.80 12.89 5.62
C PHE A 190 12.35 12.14 4.35
N LEU A 191 11.12 11.62 4.32
CA LEU A 191 10.60 10.84 3.20
C LEU A 191 10.52 11.69 1.92
N HIS A 192 10.01 12.91 2.02
CA HIS A 192 9.95 13.82 0.87
C HIS A 192 11.34 14.14 0.34
N LYS A 193 12.32 14.39 1.23
CA LYS A 193 13.71 14.62 0.83
C LYS A 193 14.28 13.41 0.11
N PHE A 194 14.07 12.22 0.66
CA PHE A 194 14.52 10.97 0.06
C PHE A 194 13.97 10.77 -1.36
N SER A 195 12.67 11.00 -1.55
CA SER A 195 12.00 10.86 -2.84
C SER A 195 12.48 11.92 -3.83
N LEU A 196 12.61 13.18 -3.42
CA LEU A 196 13.13 14.26 -4.27
C LEU A 196 14.59 13.99 -4.70
N ASP A 197 15.44 13.57 -3.78
CA ASP A 197 16.84 13.25 -4.10
C ASP A 197 16.91 12.08 -5.10
N THR A 198 16.08 11.06 -4.92
CA THR A 198 15.97 9.93 -5.84
C THR A 198 15.48 10.36 -7.22
N ILE A 199 14.45 11.22 -7.30
CA ILE A 199 13.94 11.79 -8.56
C ILE A 199 15.04 12.58 -9.29
N ARG A 200 15.80 13.40 -8.56
CA ARG A 200 16.88 14.22 -9.15
C ARG A 200 18.04 13.37 -9.66
N GLU A 201 18.48 12.39 -8.89
CA GLU A 201 19.51 11.42 -9.29
C GLU A 201 19.07 10.68 -10.56
N ARG A 202 17.82 10.20 -10.58
CA ARG A 202 17.29 9.46 -11.72
C ARG A 202 17.14 10.33 -12.96
N ARG A 203 16.68 11.57 -12.82
CA ARG A 203 16.63 12.55 -13.93
C ARG A 203 18.01 12.82 -14.52
N LYS A 204 19.05 12.96 -13.69
CA LYS A 204 20.43 13.13 -14.17
C LYS A 204 20.91 11.90 -14.95
N GLU A 205 20.63 10.71 -14.44
CA GLU A 205 20.98 9.45 -15.11
C GLU A 205 20.24 9.31 -16.45
N TYR A 206 18.94 9.59 -16.47
CA TYR A 206 18.10 9.56 -17.67
C TYR A 206 18.65 10.48 -18.76
N LYS A 207 18.93 11.76 -18.42
CA LYS A 207 19.52 12.72 -19.37
C LYS A 207 20.88 12.27 -19.90
N ARG A 208 21.74 11.71 -19.02
CA ARG A 208 23.03 11.16 -19.45
C ARG A 208 22.87 10.03 -20.45
N LEU A 209 21.93 9.11 -20.21
CA LEU A 209 21.67 7.98 -21.10
C LEU A 209 21.03 8.42 -22.43
N LYS A 210 20.14 9.42 -22.40
CA LYS A 210 19.54 10.02 -23.60
C LYS A 210 20.62 10.63 -24.50
N ASN A 211 21.47 11.49 -23.93
CA ASN A 211 22.58 12.11 -24.66
C ASN A 211 23.58 11.07 -25.20
N GLN A 212 23.80 9.96 -24.49
CA GLN A 212 24.65 8.86 -24.95
C GLN A 212 24.04 8.04 -26.09
N LYS A 213 22.70 7.91 -26.14
CA LYS A 213 21.99 7.24 -27.24
C LYS A 213 21.97 8.09 -28.49
N GLU A 214 21.70 9.39 -28.35
CA GLU A 214 21.77 10.37 -29.44
C GLU A 214 23.20 10.46 -30.03
N ALA A 215 24.23 10.22 -29.22
CA ALA A 215 25.62 10.15 -29.68
C ALA A 215 26.04 8.77 -30.27
N LYS A 216 25.21 7.72 -30.15
CA LYS A 216 25.54 6.32 -30.54
C LYS A 216 24.51 5.73 -31.52
N GLU A 217 23.91 6.54 -32.39
CA GLU A 217 22.92 6.10 -33.38
C GLU A 217 23.39 5.03 -34.39
N ASN A 218 24.65 4.57 -34.34
CA ASN A 218 25.23 3.63 -35.31
C ASN A 218 25.66 2.24 -34.78
N GLU A 219 25.40 1.84 -33.54
CA GLU A 219 25.75 0.47 -33.11
C GLU A 219 24.66 -0.23 -32.28
N ILE A 220 24.29 -1.41 -32.78
CA ILE A 220 23.61 -2.59 -32.22
C ILE A 220 22.78 -2.36 -30.94
N PRO A 221 21.47 -2.72 -30.93
CA PRO A 221 20.63 -2.58 -29.74
C PRO A 221 21.14 -3.46 -28.60
N GLY A 222 21.93 -2.88 -27.70
CA GLY A 222 22.28 -3.48 -26.41
C GLY A 222 21.03 -3.65 -25.54
N LYS A 223 21.05 -4.65 -24.65
CA LYS A 223 19.99 -4.99 -23.69
C LYS A 223 19.29 -3.73 -23.17
N LYS A 224 17.97 -3.60 -23.44
CA LYS A 224 17.14 -2.56 -22.82
C LYS A 224 17.33 -2.61 -21.31
N LYS A 225 17.88 -1.54 -20.74
CA LYS A 225 17.99 -1.37 -19.29
C LYS A 225 16.57 -1.27 -18.72
N ARG A 226 16.30 -2.00 -17.62
CA ARG A 226 14.97 -2.07 -16.99
C ARG A 226 14.41 -0.67 -16.78
N GLN A 227 13.18 -0.44 -17.24
CA GLN A 227 12.51 0.83 -17.01
C GLN A 227 11.84 0.78 -15.64
N ALA A 228 12.36 1.56 -14.69
CA ALA A 228 11.67 1.76 -13.43
C ALA A 228 10.40 2.58 -13.68
N PHE A 229 9.40 2.44 -12.82
CA PHE A 229 8.18 3.26 -12.87
C PHE A 229 8.49 4.76 -12.90
N LEU A 230 9.49 5.20 -12.13
CA LEU A 230 9.97 6.58 -12.11
C LEU A 230 10.53 7.05 -13.48
N ASP A 231 11.12 6.17 -14.29
CA ASP A 231 11.64 6.55 -15.62
C ASP A 231 10.51 6.98 -16.55
N LEU A 232 9.38 6.28 -16.49
CA LEU A 232 8.19 6.60 -17.27
C LEU A 232 7.61 7.95 -16.84
N LEU A 233 7.53 8.19 -15.53
CA LEU A 233 7.11 9.49 -15.00
C LEU A 233 8.01 10.64 -15.46
N ILE A 234 9.32 10.41 -15.49
CA ILE A 234 10.29 11.40 -15.97
C ILE A 234 10.09 11.67 -17.47
N GLU A 235 9.96 10.64 -18.29
CA GLU A 235 9.72 10.75 -19.74
C GLU A 235 8.42 11.51 -20.05
N TYR A 236 7.32 11.19 -19.36
CA TYR A 236 6.06 11.92 -19.51
C TYR A 236 6.16 13.38 -19.09
N SER A 237 6.99 13.68 -18.08
CA SER A 237 7.21 15.06 -17.61
C SER A 237 8.00 15.92 -18.60
N GLU A 238 8.83 15.32 -19.46
CA GLU A 238 9.51 16.07 -20.55
C GLU A 238 8.53 16.52 -21.63
N GLN A 239 7.41 15.81 -21.80
CA GLN A 239 6.41 16.08 -22.84
C GLN A 239 5.23 16.92 -22.33
N ASN A 240 5.11 17.11 -21.02
CA ASN A 240 3.96 17.77 -20.39
C ASN A 240 4.41 18.68 -19.25
N GLU A 241 4.36 20.00 -19.47
CA GLU A 241 4.74 21.02 -18.48
C GLU A 241 3.93 20.97 -17.17
N PHE A 242 2.77 20.32 -17.18
CA PHE A 242 1.91 20.16 -16.01
C PHE A 242 2.50 19.23 -14.93
N LEU A 243 3.44 18.35 -15.28
CA LEU A 243 4.07 17.42 -14.33
C LEU A 243 5.23 18.07 -13.60
N THR A 244 4.88 18.89 -12.62
CA THR A 244 5.85 19.49 -11.70
C THR A 244 6.60 18.39 -10.91
N GLU A 245 7.83 18.70 -10.47
CA GLU A 245 8.62 17.80 -9.61
C GLU A 245 7.84 17.39 -8.35
N GLU A 246 7.00 18.30 -7.84
CA GLU A 246 6.11 18.05 -6.70
C GLU A 246 5.03 17.02 -7.03
N ASN A 247 4.43 17.05 -8.22
CA ASN A 247 3.43 16.04 -8.59
C ASN A 247 4.06 14.67 -8.83
N ILE A 248 5.26 14.61 -9.39
CA ILE A 248 6.01 13.35 -9.53
C ILE A 248 6.33 12.79 -8.14
N ARG A 249 6.78 13.64 -7.20
CA ARG A 249 7.03 13.25 -5.81
C ARG A 249 5.77 12.67 -5.15
N GLU A 250 4.62 13.35 -5.27
CA GLU A 250 3.34 12.86 -4.73
C GLU A 250 3.01 11.44 -5.23
N GLU A 251 3.17 11.18 -6.54
CA GLU A 251 2.93 9.85 -7.09
C GLU A 251 3.95 8.83 -6.57
N VAL A 252 5.24 9.16 -6.58
CA VAL A 252 6.31 8.27 -6.11
C VAL A 252 6.10 7.88 -4.65
N ASP A 253 5.85 8.85 -3.76
CA ASP A 253 5.56 8.61 -2.35
C ASP A 253 4.33 7.70 -2.17
N THR A 254 3.35 7.84 -3.06
CA THR A 254 2.14 7.03 -3.07
C THR A 254 2.43 5.58 -3.43
N PHE A 255 3.10 5.33 -4.54
CA PHE A 255 3.45 3.95 -4.95
C PHE A 255 4.37 3.28 -3.94
N MET A 256 5.30 4.02 -3.35
CA MET A 256 6.18 3.51 -2.30
C MET A 256 5.38 3.04 -1.10
N PHE A 257 4.43 3.83 -0.60
CA PHE A 257 3.61 3.44 0.55
C PHE A 257 2.66 2.28 0.20
N GLU A 258 1.88 2.41 -0.86
CA GLU A 258 0.82 1.44 -1.17
C GLU A 258 1.35 0.10 -1.67
N GLY A 259 2.49 0.09 -2.35
CA GLY A 259 3.05 -1.09 -3.01
C GLY A 259 3.67 -2.12 -2.07
N HIS A 260 4.11 -1.73 -0.87
CA HIS A 260 4.79 -2.65 0.06
C HIS A 260 3.94 -3.10 1.25
N ASP A 261 3.18 -2.20 1.88
CA ASP A 261 2.44 -2.51 3.11
C ASP A 261 1.26 -3.45 2.82
N THR A 262 0.53 -3.20 1.72
CA THR A 262 -0.63 -4.01 1.33
C THR A 262 -0.22 -5.42 0.89
N THR A 263 0.89 -5.53 0.15
CA THR A 263 1.46 -6.81 -0.30
C THR A 263 2.07 -7.58 0.87
N ALA A 264 2.73 -6.92 1.82
CA ALA A 264 3.23 -7.55 3.02
C ALA A 264 2.12 -8.20 3.85
N ALA A 265 1.00 -7.50 4.04
CA ALA A 265 -0.17 -8.05 4.73
C ALA A 265 -0.75 -9.28 3.99
N GLY A 266 -0.83 -9.22 2.66
CA GLY A 266 -1.34 -10.33 1.84
C GLY A 266 -0.45 -11.57 1.90
N ILE A 267 0.86 -11.39 1.80
CA ILE A 267 1.84 -12.48 1.95
C ILE A 267 1.76 -13.08 3.37
N ASN A 268 1.73 -12.23 4.39
CA ASN A 268 1.65 -12.68 5.78
C ASN A 268 0.41 -13.54 6.05
N TRP A 269 -0.77 -13.10 5.63
CA TRP A 269 -1.99 -13.89 5.82
C TRP A 269 -1.98 -15.19 5.00
N THR A 270 -1.41 -15.15 3.81
CA THR A 270 -1.29 -16.35 2.98
C THR A 270 -0.36 -17.38 3.63
N ILE A 271 0.82 -16.97 4.10
CA ILE A 271 1.76 -17.85 4.81
C ILE A 271 1.13 -18.38 6.10
N TYR A 272 0.45 -17.51 6.86
CA TYR A 272 -0.24 -17.92 8.09
C TYR A 272 -1.30 -19.01 7.81
N LEU A 273 -2.12 -18.84 6.77
CA LEU A 273 -3.13 -19.82 6.39
C LEU A 273 -2.50 -21.12 5.88
N LEU A 274 -1.45 -21.05 5.05
CA LEU A 274 -0.74 -22.26 4.60
C LEU A 274 -0.15 -23.03 5.79
N GLY A 275 0.49 -22.35 6.74
CA GLY A 275 1.00 -22.99 7.95
C GLY A 275 -0.09 -23.54 8.88
N ARG A 276 -1.34 -23.06 8.75
CA ARG A 276 -2.49 -23.56 9.52
C ARG A 276 -3.17 -24.77 8.87
N TYR A 277 -3.01 -24.95 7.56
CA TYR A 277 -3.63 -26.03 6.77
C TYR A 277 -2.55 -26.83 6.02
N PRO A 278 -1.81 -27.73 6.71
CA PRO A 278 -0.70 -28.48 6.11
C PRO A 278 -1.07 -29.27 4.85
N GLU A 279 -2.29 -29.79 4.78
CA GLU A 279 -2.81 -30.52 3.62
C GLU A 279 -2.96 -29.63 2.37
N ILE A 280 -3.16 -28.33 2.56
CA ILE A 280 -3.21 -27.34 1.48
C ILE A 280 -1.81 -26.89 1.12
N GLN A 281 -0.95 -26.66 2.12
CA GLN A 281 0.47 -26.38 1.92
C GLN A 281 1.16 -27.49 1.11
N GLU A 282 0.87 -28.75 1.39
CA GLU A 282 1.42 -29.90 0.67
C GLU A 282 1.03 -29.91 -0.81
N LYS A 283 -0.20 -29.50 -1.14
CA LYS A 283 -0.66 -29.39 -2.53
C LYS A 283 0.06 -28.27 -3.28
N VAL A 284 0.25 -27.11 -2.63
CA VAL A 284 1.07 -26.02 -3.16
C VAL A 284 2.50 -26.50 -3.38
N TYR A 285 3.08 -27.21 -2.41
CA TYR A 285 4.43 -27.74 -2.53
C TYR A 285 4.58 -28.70 -3.74
N LYS A 286 3.63 -29.62 -3.93
CA LYS A 286 3.61 -30.53 -5.10
C LYS A 286 3.44 -29.80 -6.43
N GLU A 287 2.59 -28.77 -6.48
CA GLU A 287 2.47 -27.91 -7.66
C GLU A 287 3.82 -27.28 -8.00
N LEU A 288 4.47 -26.64 -7.03
CA LEU A 288 5.78 -26.02 -7.22
C LEU A 288 6.86 -27.05 -7.61
N GLU A 289 6.89 -28.23 -6.97
CA GLU A 289 7.82 -29.30 -7.35
C GLU A 289 7.62 -29.73 -8.81
N SER A 290 6.38 -29.79 -9.29
CA SER A 290 6.10 -30.15 -10.70
C SER A 290 6.57 -29.11 -11.71
N ILE A 291 6.46 -27.82 -11.35
CA ILE A 291 6.88 -26.69 -12.19
C ILE A 291 8.40 -26.58 -12.23
N PHE A 292 9.05 -26.62 -11.07
CA PHE A 292 10.50 -26.43 -10.95
C PHE A 292 11.30 -27.71 -11.18
N ARG A 293 10.68 -28.89 -11.05
CA ARG A 293 11.32 -30.21 -11.25
C ARG A 293 12.63 -30.37 -10.47
N LYS A 294 12.63 -29.93 -9.21
CA LYS A 294 13.80 -29.91 -8.30
C LYS A 294 14.97 -29.01 -8.76
N SER A 295 14.73 -28.10 -9.70
CA SER A 295 15.70 -27.07 -10.07
C SER A 295 15.69 -25.91 -9.06
N GLU A 296 16.87 -25.40 -8.71
CA GLU A 296 17.04 -24.18 -7.91
C GLU A 296 17.07 -22.91 -8.78
N ARG A 297 16.70 -23.00 -10.05
CA ARG A 297 16.67 -21.84 -10.94
C ARG A 297 15.68 -20.77 -10.43
N PRO A 298 15.92 -19.48 -10.70
CA PRO A 298 14.94 -18.44 -10.45
C PRO A 298 13.61 -18.70 -11.17
N ALA A 299 12.51 -18.21 -10.58
CA ALA A 299 11.20 -18.28 -11.22
C ALA A 299 11.17 -17.39 -12.48
N SER A 300 10.63 -17.92 -13.56
CA SER A 300 10.35 -17.18 -14.79
C SER A 300 8.90 -16.68 -14.79
N TYR A 301 8.55 -15.82 -15.76
CA TYR A 301 7.17 -15.37 -15.92
C TYR A 301 6.21 -16.50 -16.28
N ASP A 302 6.66 -17.44 -17.10
CA ASP A 302 5.83 -18.56 -17.51
C ASP A 302 5.57 -19.51 -16.34
N ASP A 303 6.53 -19.70 -15.42
CA ASP A 303 6.27 -20.48 -14.20
C ASP A 303 5.14 -19.89 -13.37
N ILE A 304 5.10 -18.56 -13.22
CA ILE A 304 4.06 -17.86 -12.43
C ILE A 304 2.68 -18.14 -13.03
N ARG A 305 2.56 -18.25 -14.35
CA ARG A 305 1.29 -18.59 -15.03
C ARG A 305 0.83 -20.02 -14.73
N GLU A 306 1.76 -20.92 -14.43
CA GLU A 306 1.46 -22.31 -14.10
C GLU A 306 1.10 -22.52 -12.61
N MET A 307 1.35 -21.53 -11.73
CA MET A 307 1.07 -21.57 -10.27
C MET A 307 -0.43 -21.40 -9.92
N ASN A 308 -1.29 -22.20 -10.55
CA ASN A 308 -2.75 -22.06 -10.51
C ASN A 308 -3.34 -22.31 -9.10
N TYR A 309 -2.86 -23.31 -8.38
CA TYR A 309 -3.33 -23.68 -7.06
C TYR A 309 -2.82 -22.72 -5.99
N LEU A 310 -1.56 -22.28 -6.09
CA LEU A 310 -1.04 -21.20 -5.26
C LEU A 310 -1.84 -19.91 -5.47
N GLU A 311 -2.18 -19.55 -6.71
CA GLU A 311 -3.04 -18.40 -7.00
C GLU A 311 -4.43 -18.54 -6.33
N CYS A 312 -5.03 -19.73 -6.37
CA CYS A 312 -6.27 -20.02 -5.63
C CYS A 312 -6.10 -19.80 -4.12
N CYS A 313 -4.99 -20.24 -3.53
CA CYS A 313 -4.70 -20.05 -2.11
C CYS A 313 -4.53 -18.57 -1.75
N ILE A 314 -3.85 -17.79 -2.59
CA ILE A 314 -3.70 -16.33 -2.41
C ILE A 314 -5.06 -15.64 -2.51
N LYS A 315 -5.89 -15.99 -3.50
CA LYS A 315 -7.24 -15.44 -3.66
C LYS A 315 -8.14 -15.77 -2.47
N GLU A 316 -8.09 -17.01 -1.97
CA GLU A 316 -8.87 -17.41 -0.80
C GLU A 316 -8.38 -16.73 0.49
N SER A 317 -7.07 -16.58 0.62
CA SER A 317 -6.44 -15.79 1.69
C SER A 317 -6.95 -14.35 1.68
N LEU A 318 -6.96 -13.68 0.53
CA LEU A 318 -7.48 -12.31 0.39
C LEU A 318 -9.01 -12.23 0.60
N ARG A 319 -9.76 -13.28 0.26
CA ARG A 319 -11.21 -13.36 0.52
C ARG A 319 -11.49 -13.46 2.02
N LEU A 320 -10.71 -14.25 2.73
CA LEU A 320 -10.85 -14.45 4.17
C LEU A 320 -10.26 -13.27 4.95
N LEU A 321 -9.03 -12.87 4.64
CA LEU A 321 -8.21 -11.91 5.37
C LEU A 321 -7.69 -10.85 4.39
N PRO A 322 -8.54 -9.94 3.91
CA PRO A 322 -8.15 -8.93 2.94
C PRO A 322 -7.15 -7.94 3.56
N SER A 323 -6.07 -7.64 2.83
CA SER A 323 -5.09 -6.60 3.24
C SER A 323 -5.74 -5.24 3.47
N VAL A 324 -6.74 -4.91 2.65
CA VAL A 324 -7.54 -3.69 2.75
C VAL A 324 -9.01 -4.10 2.96
N PRO A 325 -9.56 -4.05 4.19
CA PRO A 325 -10.89 -4.59 4.49
C PRO A 325 -12.05 -3.65 4.11
N TYR A 326 -11.79 -2.38 3.88
CA TYR A 326 -12.80 -1.39 3.52
C TYR A 326 -12.25 -0.37 2.52
N PHE A 327 -13.14 0.15 1.67
CA PHE A 327 -12.86 1.32 0.85
C PHE A 327 -14.06 2.27 0.86
N SER A 328 -13.79 3.56 0.70
CA SER A 328 -14.80 4.61 0.70
C SER A 328 -15.04 5.19 -0.69
N ARG A 329 -16.26 5.64 -0.94
CA ARG A 329 -16.67 6.43 -2.11
C ARG A 329 -17.46 7.65 -1.67
N CYS A 330 -17.28 8.74 -2.39
CA CYS A 330 -18.11 9.94 -2.29
C CYS A 330 -19.07 9.94 -3.49
N LEU A 331 -20.37 10.05 -3.24
CA LEU A 331 -21.36 10.15 -4.32
C LEU A 331 -21.37 11.59 -4.86
N THR A 332 -21.15 11.73 -6.16
CA THR A 332 -21.22 13.02 -6.87
C THR A 332 -22.62 13.33 -7.38
N GLU A 333 -23.45 12.30 -7.53
CA GLU A 333 -24.82 12.36 -8.03
C GLU A 333 -25.71 11.40 -7.22
N ASP A 334 -27.01 11.67 -7.21
CA ASP A 334 -27.99 10.80 -6.54
C ASP A 334 -28.01 9.41 -7.20
N MET A 335 -27.98 8.36 -6.38
CA MET A 335 -28.00 6.96 -6.85
C MET A 335 -29.00 6.12 -6.06
N ILE A 336 -29.65 5.18 -6.74
CA ILE A 336 -30.52 4.17 -6.12
C ILE A 336 -29.72 2.87 -5.94
N ILE A 337 -29.54 2.40 -4.70
CA ILE A 337 -28.90 1.11 -4.39
C ILE A 337 -29.86 0.30 -3.51
N VAL A 338 -30.72 -0.52 -4.13
CA VAL A 338 -31.77 -1.37 -3.50
C VAL A 338 -32.83 -0.60 -2.68
N THR A 339 -32.49 0.55 -2.10
CA THR A 339 -33.33 1.61 -1.52
C THR A 339 -32.70 2.98 -1.84
N ARG A 340 -33.49 4.06 -1.72
CA ARG A 340 -33.02 5.42 -2.04
C ARG A 340 -32.09 5.91 -0.92
N LEU A 341 -30.80 6.08 -1.22
CA LEU A 341 -29.81 6.63 -0.28
C LEU A 341 -29.61 8.12 -0.57
N SER A 342 -29.76 8.98 0.44
CA SER A 342 -29.42 10.40 0.38
C SER A 342 -28.20 10.70 1.26
N PHE A 343 -27.14 9.90 1.13
CA PHE A 343 -25.89 10.05 1.88
C PHE A 343 -24.74 10.37 0.93
N THR A 344 -23.88 11.31 1.31
CA THR A 344 -22.72 11.73 0.50
C THR A 344 -21.58 10.70 0.49
N TRP A 345 -21.51 9.82 1.50
CA TRP A 345 -20.40 8.88 1.68
C TRP A 345 -20.88 7.44 1.82
N MET A 346 -20.20 6.54 1.13
CA MET A 346 -20.43 5.11 1.17
C MET A 346 -19.14 4.40 1.58
N ILE A 347 -19.23 3.56 2.61
CA ILE A 347 -18.13 2.67 3.04
C ILE A 347 -18.53 1.25 2.66
N ILE A 348 -17.71 0.59 1.85
CA ILE A 348 -17.97 -0.76 1.36
C ILE A 348 -17.05 -1.72 2.11
N PRO A 349 -17.59 -2.57 3.00
CA PRO A 349 -16.81 -3.62 3.64
C PRO A 349 -16.56 -4.75 2.64
N LEU A 350 -15.29 -5.12 2.43
CA LEU A 350 -14.92 -6.25 1.58
C LEU A 350 -15.30 -7.61 2.20
N GLU A 351 -15.71 -7.63 3.46
CA GLU A 351 -16.35 -8.78 4.11
C GLU A 351 -17.65 -9.25 3.44
N ILE A 352 -18.24 -8.48 2.50
CA ILE A 352 -19.33 -8.96 1.64
C ILE A 352 -18.95 -10.27 0.93
N SER A 353 -17.67 -10.47 0.61
CA SER A 353 -17.13 -11.72 0.05
C SER A 353 -17.31 -12.95 0.95
N ARG A 354 -17.45 -12.77 2.28
CA ARG A 354 -17.73 -13.84 3.24
C ARG A 354 -19.23 -14.22 3.23
N ARG A 355 -20.13 -13.25 3.02
CA ARG A 355 -21.59 -13.47 3.01
C ARG A 355 -22.05 -14.32 1.82
N ALA A 356 -21.54 -14.05 0.61
CA ALA A 356 -21.92 -14.79 -0.60
C ALA A 356 -21.57 -16.30 -0.52
N ALA A 357 -20.47 -16.66 0.15
CA ALA A 357 -20.08 -18.06 0.36
C ALA A 357 -21.01 -18.78 1.35
N SER A 358 -21.48 -18.09 2.40
CA SER A 358 -22.40 -18.66 3.39
C SER A 358 -23.80 -18.92 2.81
N GLU A 359 -24.30 -18.05 1.93
CA GLU A 359 -25.60 -18.21 1.28
C GLU A 359 -25.59 -19.32 0.21
N ARG A 360 -24.48 -19.48 -0.52
CA ARG A 360 -24.31 -20.62 -1.46
C ARG A 360 -24.30 -21.97 -0.75
N LYS A 361 -23.78 -22.05 0.49
CA LYS A 361 -23.89 -23.26 1.30
C LYS A 361 -25.34 -23.51 1.74
N ARG A 362 -26.10 -22.47 2.12
CA ARG A 362 -27.52 -22.62 2.47
C ARG A 362 -28.40 -23.08 1.31
N LYS A 363 -28.14 -22.63 0.08
CA LYS A 363 -28.88 -23.06 -1.12
C LYS A 363 -28.52 -24.47 -1.64
N LYS A 364 -27.54 -25.16 -1.04
CA LYS A 364 -27.26 -26.58 -1.32
C LYS A 364 -27.93 -27.54 -0.33
N PHE A 365 -28.63 -27.01 0.68
CA PHE A 365 -29.34 -27.77 1.71
C PHE A 365 -30.85 -27.47 1.76
N ILE A 366 -31.39 -26.89 0.68
CA ILE A 366 -32.81 -26.79 0.36
C ILE A 366 -32.93 -27.31 -1.07
#